data_AF-A0A931FIX8-F1
#
_entry.id   AF-A0A931FIX8-F1
#
_cell.length_a   1.000
_cell.length_b   1.000
_cell.length_c   1.000
_cell.angle_alpha   90.00
_cell.angle_beta   90.00
_cell.angle_gamma   90.00
#
_symmetry.space_group_name_H-M   'P 1'
#
loop_
_entity.id
_entity.type
_entity.pdbx_description
1 polymer ?
#
loop_
_entity_poly.entity_id
_entity_poly.type
_entity_poly.pdbx_seq_one_letter_code
_entity_poly.pdbx_strand_id
1 'polypeptide(L)'
;MAGQFRTTADEMRAFSSRISEVNSQIQQELSRLNNVVSSITSGWQGEAASAYSALQQKWNEDATKLNRVLSEIKDAIDNTSKQYTATEQEQHSGLNKITSALG
;
A
#
# COMPACT_ATOMS: atom_id res chain seq x y z
N MET A 1 -11.65 10.62 -23.32
CA MET A 1 -10.74 9.48 -23.12
C MET A 1 -9.52 9.88 -22.29
N ALA A 2 -8.61 10.77 -22.73
CA ALA A 2 -7.43 11.16 -21.94
C ALA A 2 -7.71 11.71 -20.52
N GLY A 3 -8.79 12.49 -20.34
CA GLY A 3 -9.18 13.01 -19.02
C GLY A 3 -9.60 11.93 -18.02
N GLN A 4 -10.29 10.89 -18.49
CA GLN A 4 -10.76 9.79 -17.63
C GLN A 4 -9.60 8.92 -17.12
N PHE A 5 -8.55 8.74 -17.93
CA PHE A 5 -7.37 7.97 -17.53
C PHE A 5 -6.46 8.74 -16.55
N ARG A 6 -6.37 10.08 -16.66
CA ARG A 6 -5.65 10.91 -15.66
C ARG A 6 -6.35 10.87 -14.30
N THR A 7 -7.68 10.91 -14.28
CA THR A 7 -8.47 10.73 -13.04
C THR A 7 -8.17 9.40 -12.36
N THR A 8 -8.10 8.30 -13.12
CA THR A 8 -7.78 6.97 -12.56
C THR A 8 -6.37 6.92 -11.96
N ALA A 9 -5.39 7.59 -12.58
CA ALA A 9 -4.02 7.65 -12.05
C ALA A 9 -3.93 8.45 -10.74
N ASP A 10 -4.66 9.56 -10.63
CA ASP A 10 -4.70 10.36 -9.40
C ASP A 10 -5.45 9.65 -8.27
N GLU A 11 -6.55 8.94 -8.57
CA GLU A 11 -7.26 8.09 -7.61
C GLU A 11 -6.36 6.96 -7.09
N MET A 12 -5.58 6.33 -7.96
CA MET A 12 -4.61 5.31 -7.56
C MET A 12 -3.53 5.86 -6.62
N ARG A 13 -2.97 7.05 -6.90
CA ARG A 13 -2.00 7.69 -6.00
C ARG A 13 -2.61 8.03 -4.64
N ALA A 14 -3.82 8.58 -4.63
CA ALA A 14 -4.54 8.89 -3.40
C ALA A 14 -4.80 7.61 -2.57
N PHE A 15 -5.17 6.51 -3.25
CA PHE A 15 -5.37 5.22 -2.60
C PHE A 15 -4.06 4.67 -2.01
N SER A 16 -2.93 4.75 -2.73
CA SER A 16 -1.60 4.35 -2.24
C SER A 16 -1.15 5.15 -1.01
N SER A 17 -1.41 6.47 -1.01
CA SER A 17 -1.14 7.32 0.15
C SER A 17 -1.97 6.90 1.37
N ARG A 18 -3.25 6.65 1.18
CA ARG A 18 -4.15 6.21 2.25
C ARG A 18 -3.78 4.84 2.81
N ILE A 19 -3.35 3.94 1.93
CA ILE A 19 -2.79 2.64 2.29
C ILE A 19 -1.57 2.80 3.21
N SER A 20 -0.65 3.70 2.86
CA SER A 20 0.56 3.95 3.65
C SER A 20 0.23 4.56 5.01
N GLU A 21 -0.77 5.45 5.06
CA GLU A 21 -1.27 6.06 6.29
C GLU A 21 -1.90 5.03 7.24
N VAL A 22 -2.79 4.17 6.72
CA VAL A 22 -3.41 3.08 7.50
C VAL A 22 -2.35 2.13 8.05
N ASN A 23 -1.33 1.81 7.26
CA ASN A 23 -0.23 0.98 7.71
C ASN A 23 0.54 1.61 8.88
N SER A 24 0.83 2.92 8.80
CA SER A 24 1.48 3.65 9.89
C SER A 24 0.62 3.64 11.16
N GLN A 25 -0.69 3.85 11.04
CA GLN A 25 -1.62 3.78 12.17
C GLN A 25 -1.63 2.39 12.83
N ILE A 26 -1.62 1.32 12.02
CA ILE A 26 -1.56 -0.05 12.53
C ILE A 26 -0.26 -0.32 13.29
N GLN A 27 0.88 0.17 12.80
CA GLN A 27 2.16 0.04 13.51
C GLN A 27 2.19 0.83 14.84
N GLN A 28 1.53 1.99 14.90
CA GLN A 28 1.41 2.77 16.12
C GLN A 28 0.54 2.06 17.17
N GLU A 29 -0.63 1.55 16.77
CA GLU A 29 -1.50 0.79 17.67
C GLU A 29 -0.83 -0.50 18.14
N LEU A 30 -0.06 -1.16 17.28
CA LEU A 30 0.80 -2.29 17.64
C LEU A 30 1.78 -1.95 18.76
N SER A 31 2.48 -0.83 18.61
CA SER A 31 3.45 -0.38 19.60
C SER A 31 2.76 -0.05 20.92
N ARG A 32 1.57 0.57 20.89
CA ARG A 32 0.74 0.81 22.07
C ARG A 32 0.34 -0.48 22.77
N LEU A 33 -0.18 -1.45 22.02
CA LEU A 33 -0.66 -2.71 22.57
C LEU A 33 0.47 -3.50 23.22
N ASN A 34 1.65 -3.54 22.59
CA ASN A 34 2.86 -4.11 23.18
C ASN A 34 3.26 -3.43 24.50
N ASN A 35 3.22 -2.09 24.56
CA ASN A 35 3.56 -1.35 25.78
C ASN A 35 2.56 -1.63 26.90
N VAL A 36 1.25 -1.56 26.60
CA VAL A 36 0.18 -1.87 27.55
C VAL A 36 0.38 -3.28 28.09
N VAL A 37 0.67 -4.25 27.22
CA VAL A 37 0.83 -5.62 27.68
C VAL A 37 2.09 -5.81 28.49
N SER A 38 3.21 -5.19 28.11
CA SER A 38 4.44 -5.22 28.93
C SER A 38 4.22 -4.68 30.35
N SER A 39 3.29 -3.72 30.52
CA SER A 39 2.94 -3.17 31.82
C SER A 39 2.07 -4.14 32.65
N ILE A 40 1.16 -4.88 32.00
CA ILE A 40 0.21 -5.81 32.65
C ILE A 40 0.86 -7.17 32.95
N THR A 41 1.78 -7.64 32.10
CA THR A 41 2.48 -8.93 32.29
C THR A 41 3.34 -8.97 33.54
N SER A 42 3.73 -7.81 34.09
CA SER A 42 4.38 -7.74 35.42
C SER A 42 3.50 -8.35 36.53
N GLY A 43 2.18 -8.42 36.34
CA GLY A 43 1.22 -8.98 37.30
C GLY A 43 0.49 -10.26 36.88
N TRP A 44 0.60 -10.70 35.61
CA TRP A 44 -0.12 -11.87 35.07
C TRP A 44 0.83 -13.02 34.74
N GLN A 45 1.01 -13.98 35.66
CA GLN A 45 1.80 -15.20 35.44
C GLN A 45 0.92 -16.37 34.95
N GLY A 46 1.48 -17.22 34.08
CA GLY A 46 0.91 -18.53 33.72
C GLY A 46 0.12 -18.53 32.41
N GLU A 47 -1.21 -18.53 32.50
CA GLU A 47 -2.10 -18.86 31.37
C GLU A 47 -2.45 -17.64 30.49
N ALA A 48 -2.61 -16.46 31.11
CA ALA A 48 -2.92 -15.23 30.38
C ALA A 48 -1.74 -14.73 29.52
N ALA A 49 -0.51 -15.02 29.93
CA ALA A 49 0.70 -14.73 29.15
C ALA A 49 0.78 -15.57 27.85
N SER A 50 0.35 -16.83 27.91
CA SER A 50 0.29 -17.73 26.74
C SER A 50 -0.75 -17.29 25.73
N ALA A 51 -1.98 -17.00 26.19
CA ALA A 51 -3.06 -16.51 25.33
C ALA A 51 -2.69 -15.18 24.65
N TYR A 52 -1.98 -14.30 25.37
CA TYR A 52 -1.46 -13.08 24.80
C TYR A 52 -0.37 -13.34 23.74
N SER A 53 0.60 -14.21 24.02
CA SER A 53 1.66 -14.54 23.07
C SER A 53 1.08 -15.06 21.75
N ALA A 54 0.03 -15.89 21.81
CA ALA A 54 -0.66 -16.39 20.63
C ALA A 54 -1.37 -15.26 19.86
N LEU A 55 -2.05 -14.34 20.57
CA LEU A 55 -2.70 -13.19 19.96
C LEU A 55 -1.70 -12.25 19.31
N GLN A 56 -0.58 -11.97 19.97
CA GLN A 56 0.51 -11.12 19.48
C GLN A 56 1.13 -11.71 18.21
N GLN A 57 1.38 -13.03 18.20
CA GLN A 57 1.91 -13.72 17.03
C GLN A 57 0.94 -13.65 15.85
N LYS A 58 -0.33 -13.99 16.05
CA LYS A 58 -1.36 -13.92 15.00
C LYS A 58 -1.48 -12.50 14.44
N TRP A 59 -1.45 -11.51 15.32
CA TRP A 59 -1.54 -10.12 14.92
C TRP A 59 -0.30 -9.65 14.12
N ASN A 60 0.90 -10.06 14.52
CA ASN A 60 2.12 -9.78 13.74
C ASN A 60 2.07 -10.40 12.34
N GLU A 61 1.52 -11.61 12.22
CA GLU A 61 1.29 -12.24 10.92
C GLU A 61 0.29 -11.44 10.07
N ASP A 62 -0.84 -11.03 10.64
CA ASP A 62 -1.86 -10.26 9.94
C ASP A 62 -1.34 -8.88 9.51
N ALA A 63 -0.54 -8.22 10.36
CA ALA A 63 0.13 -6.97 10.02
C ALA A 63 1.14 -7.15 8.87
N THR A 64 1.88 -8.27 8.86
CA THR A 64 2.83 -8.60 7.78
C THR A 64 2.09 -8.87 6.46
N LYS A 65 0.99 -9.62 6.50
CA LYS A 65 0.15 -9.87 5.32
C LYS A 65 -0.43 -8.58 4.76
N LEU A 66 -0.93 -7.71 5.64
CA LEU A 66 -1.44 -6.41 5.21
C LEU A 66 -0.34 -5.61 4.54
N ASN A 67 0.82 -5.45 5.17
CA ASN A 67 1.99 -4.77 4.57
C ASN A 67 2.32 -5.29 3.17
N ARG A 68 2.31 -6.62 3.01
CA ARG A 68 2.58 -7.27 1.72
C ARG A 68 1.53 -6.90 0.67
N VAL A 69 0.24 -7.05 0.99
CA VAL A 69 -0.86 -6.70 0.07
C VAL A 69 -0.78 -5.22 -0.33
N LEU A 70 -0.47 -4.35 0.63
CA LEU A 70 -0.32 -2.92 0.38
C LEU A 70 0.87 -2.62 -0.55
N SER A 71 2.00 -3.33 -0.39
CA SER A 71 3.15 -3.22 -1.30
C SER A 71 2.80 -3.71 -2.70
N GLU A 72 2.13 -4.85 -2.82
CA GLU A 72 1.71 -5.41 -4.12
C GLU A 72 0.76 -4.46 -4.86
N ILE A 73 -0.17 -3.82 -4.14
CA ILE A 73 -1.04 -2.77 -4.71
C ILE A 73 -0.21 -1.57 -5.19
N LYS A 74 0.74 -1.11 -4.39
CA LYS A 74 1.63 0.00 -4.79
C LYS A 74 2.41 -0.34 -6.06
N ASP A 75 3.00 -1.53 -6.13
CA ASP A 75 3.74 -1.98 -7.30
C ASP A 75 2.85 -2.08 -8.54
N ALA A 76 1.63 -2.58 -8.39
CA ALA A 76 0.64 -2.64 -9.48
C ALA A 76 0.28 -1.23 -9.99
N ILE A 77 0.09 -0.26 -9.07
CA ILE A 77 -0.20 1.14 -9.41
C ILE A 77 0.99 1.78 -10.13
N ASP A 78 2.20 1.62 -9.59
CA ASP A 78 3.41 2.21 -10.17
C ASP A 78 3.69 1.61 -11.56
N ASN A 79 3.45 0.32 -11.76
CA ASN A 79 3.55 -0.33 -13.07
C ASN A 79 2.50 0.19 -14.06
N THR A 80 1.25 0.34 -13.61
CA THR A 80 0.16 0.88 -14.44
C THR A 80 0.46 2.33 -14.86
N SER A 81 0.97 3.16 -13.94
CA SER A 81 1.38 4.54 -14.24
C SER A 81 2.55 4.61 -15.25
N LYS A 82 3.51 3.67 -15.17
CA LYS A 82 4.63 3.60 -16.12
C LYS A 82 4.16 3.18 -17.51
N GLN A 83 3.33 2.12 -17.59
CA GLN A 83 2.72 1.69 -18.85
C GLN A 83 1.91 2.82 -19.49
N TYR A 84 1.14 3.56 -18.69
CA TYR A 84 0.38 4.72 -19.17
C TYR A 84 1.29 5.77 -19.84
N THR A 85 2.37 6.16 -19.15
CA THR A 85 3.32 7.17 -19.66
C THR A 85 3.97 6.71 -20.96
N ALA A 86 4.37 5.43 -21.03
CA ALA A 86 4.99 4.86 -22.22
C ALA A 86 4.02 4.86 -23.42
N THR A 87 2.76 4.45 -23.23
CA THR A 87 1.75 4.44 -24.29
C THR A 87 1.42 5.85 -24.79
N GLU A 88 1.32 6.84 -23.90
CA GLU A 88 1.10 8.25 -24.29
C GLU A 88 2.28 8.76 -25.14
N GLN A 89 3.52 8.48 -24.73
CA GLN A 89 4.73 8.86 -25.47
C GLN A 89 4.79 8.24 -26.88
N GLU A 90 4.41 6.96 -27.00
CA GLU A 90 4.34 6.25 -28.28
C GLU A 90 3.27 6.84 -29.21
N GLN A 91 2.07 7.13 -28.69
CA GLN A 91 1.00 7.73 -29.48
C GLN A 91 1.38 9.12 -29.98
N HIS A 92 1.97 9.97 -29.12
CA HIS A 92 2.47 11.28 -29.53
C HIS A 92 3.56 11.17 -30.61
N SER A 93 4.48 10.23 -30.47
CA SER A 93 5.54 10.00 -31.45
C SER A 93 5.00 9.47 -32.78
N GLY A 94 3.99 8.60 -32.75
CA GLY A 94 3.31 8.09 -33.94
C GLY A 94 2.53 9.18 -34.67
N LEU A 95 1.81 10.02 -33.94
CA LEU A 95 1.08 11.16 -34.50
C LEU A 95 2.05 12.14 -35.19
N ASN A 96 3.16 12.50 -34.54
CA ASN A 96 4.17 13.39 -35.12
C ASN A 96 4.80 12.82 -36.41
N LYS A 97 4.98 11.50 -36.50
CA LYS A 97 5.46 10.84 -37.71
C LYS A 97 4.44 10.90 -38.84
N ILE A 98 3.15 10.72 -38.53
CA ILE A 98 2.06 10.81 -39.51
C ILE A 98 1.92 12.25 -40.03
N THR A 99 1.92 13.25 -39.16
CA THR A 99 1.87 14.66 -39.58
C THR A 99 3.09 15.07 -40.40
N SER A 100 4.28 14.53 -40.11
CA SER A 100 5.49 14.79 -40.90
C SER A 100 5.50 14.06 -42.26
N ALA A 101 4.69 13.02 -42.44
CA ALA A 101 4.59 12.26 -43.69
C ALA A 101 3.49 12.80 -44.63
N LEU A 102 2.56 13.60 -44.08
CA LEU A 102 1.43 14.18 -44.81
C LEU A 102 1.60 15.67 -45.13
N GLY A 103 2.67 16.30 -44.65
CA GLY A 103 3.08 17.67 -45.00
C GLY A 103 4.36 17.65 -45.82
#